data_AF-A0A1G0ICZ3-F1
#
_entry.id   AF-A0A1G0ICZ3-F1
#
_cell.length_a   1.000
_cell.length_b   1.000
_cell.length_c   1.000
_cell.angle_alpha   90.00
_cell.angle_beta   90.00
_cell.angle_gamma   90.00
#
_symmetry.space_group_name_H-M   'P 1'
#
loop_
_entity.id
_entity.type
_entity.pdbx_description
1 polymer ?
#
loop_
_entity_poly.entity_id
_entity_poly.type
_entity_poly.pdbx_seq_one_letter_code
_entity_poly.pdbx_strand_id
1 'polypeptide(L)'
;MTPAGAIDEKWAQQCWYDLCRELAQLAYDRVGTKIVSGMAPGADTLGVQFAGSLDLPLHKFPADWDGLGKGAGPARNQQMAEFADVLVAFWDGYSNGTRDMIERALKRGLELHVYPYEPAEERF
;
A
#
# COMPACT_ATOMS: atom_id res chain seq x y z
N MET A 1 4.32 -1.39 32.06
CA MET A 1 5.29 -1.85 31.06
C MET A 1 4.56 -2.77 30.09
N THR A 2 4.06 -2.22 28.99
CA THR A 2 3.64 -3.01 27.83
C THR A 2 4.90 -3.48 27.09
N PRO A 3 4.95 -4.70 26.54
CA PRO A 3 6.14 -5.19 25.85
C PRO A 3 6.37 -4.40 24.56
N ALA A 4 7.62 -4.04 24.30
CA ALA A 4 8.06 -3.60 22.98
C ALA A 4 7.74 -4.70 21.95
N GLY A 5 7.10 -4.32 20.84
CA GLY A 5 6.78 -5.23 19.72
C GLY A 5 5.30 -5.54 19.49
N ALA A 6 4.37 -5.02 20.30
CA ALA A 6 2.96 -5.00 19.91
C ALA A 6 2.72 -3.80 18.97
N ILE A 7 2.22 -4.05 17.76
CA ILE A 7 1.65 -2.97 16.93
C ILE A 7 0.61 -2.28 17.80
N ASP A 8 0.83 -1.01 18.14
CA ASP A 8 -0.10 -0.24 18.97
C ASP A 8 -1.46 -0.26 18.26
N GLU A 9 -2.44 -0.89 18.90
CA GLU A 9 -3.76 -1.15 18.35
C GLU A 9 -4.47 0.15 17.94
N LYS A 10 -4.20 1.26 18.64
CA LYS A 10 -4.70 2.59 18.30
C LYS A 10 -4.08 3.13 17.01
N TRP A 11 -2.83 2.77 16.73
CA TRP A 11 -2.11 3.17 15.52
C TRP A 11 -2.56 2.42 14.29
N ALA A 12 -2.68 1.09 14.38
CA ALA A 12 -3.25 0.29 13.29
C ALA A 12 -4.65 0.80 12.91
N GLN A 13 -5.43 1.23 13.91
CA GLN A 13 -6.74 1.82 13.72
C GLN A 13 -6.70 3.19 13.05
N GLN A 14 -5.71 4.04 13.37
CA GLN A 14 -5.55 5.35 12.71
C GLN A 14 -5.12 5.20 11.25
N CYS A 15 -4.12 4.35 10.96
CA CYS A 15 -3.70 4.07 9.58
C CYS A 15 -4.85 3.48 8.75
N TRP A 16 -5.65 2.59 9.36
CA TRP A 16 -6.87 2.07 8.75
C TRP A 16 -7.87 3.19 8.44
N TYR A 17 -8.08 4.13 9.37
CA TYR A 17 -9.00 5.25 9.18
C TYR A 17 -8.56 6.18 8.03
N ASP A 18 -7.29 6.56 8.00
CA ASP A 18 -6.75 7.44 6.95
C ASP A 18 -6.80 6.77 5.57
N LEU A 19 -6.46 5.48 5.49
CA LEU A 19 -6.63 4.69 4.28
C LEU A 19 -8.09 4.61 3.85
N CYS A 20 -9.00 4.28 4.77
CA CYS A 20 -10.42 4.17 4.46
C CYS A 20 -10.98 5.49 3.95
N ARG A 21 -10.61 6.62 4.58
CA ARG A 21 -11.04 7.94 4.14
C ARG A 21 -10.58 8.23 2.72
N GLU A 22 -9.30 8.00 2.42
CA GLU A 22 -8.74 8.31 1.10
C GLU A 22 -9.31 7.39 0.02
N LEU A 23 -9.26 6.07 0.26
CA LEU A 23 -9.76 5.10 -0.71
C LEU A 23 -11.27 5.23 -0.91
N ALA A 24 -12.05 5.58 0.12
CA ALA A 24 -13.49 5.82 -0.04
C ALA A 24 -13.76 7.07 -0.88
N GLN A 25 -13.02 8.17 -0.68
CA GLN A 25 -13.17 9.37 -1.49
C GLN A 25 -12.82 9.09 -2.95
N LEU A 26 -11.64 8.50 -3.20
CA LEU A 26 -11.19 8.16 -4.56
C LEU A 26 -12.14 7.17 -5.25
N ALA A 27 -12.65 6.17 -4.53
CA ALA A 27 -13.57 5.19 -5.07
C ALA A 27 -14.97 5.78 -5.35
N TYR A 28 -15.44 6.70 -4.51
CA TYR A 28 -16.72 7.38 -4.72
C TYR A 28 -16.69 8.25 -5.98
N ASP A 29 -15.58 8.96 -6.21
CA ASP A 29 -15.43 9.85 -7.36
C ASP A 29 -15.22 9.08 -8.68
N ARG A 30 -14.92 7.78 -8.63
CA ARG A 30 -14.55 6.95 -9.79
C ARG A 30 -15.40 5.69 -9.91
N VAL A 31 -16.37 5.73 -10.82
CA VAL A 31 -17.19 4.56 -11.18
C VAL A 31 -16.31 3.41 -11.69
N GLY A 32 -16.50 2.21 -11.14
CA GLY A 32 -15.76 1.02 -11.56
C GLY A 32 -14.36 0.88 -10.96
N THR A 33 -14.09 1.55 -9.84
CA THR A 33 -12.84 1.42 -9.07
C THR A 33 -12.53 -0.03 -8.72
N LYS A 34 -11.27 -0.41 -8.88
CA LYS A 34 -10.73 -1.69 -8.45
C LYS A 34 -9.46 -1.46 -7.61
N ILE A 35 -9.22 -2.31 -6.64
CA ILE A 35 -8.00 -2.26 -5.83
C ILE A 35 -6.91 -3.13 -6.44
N VAL A 36 -5.69 -2.61 -6.45
CA VAL A 36 -4.48 -3.33 -6.86
C VAL A 36 -3.62 -3.56 -5.62
N SER A 37 -3.16 -4.81 -5.40
CA SER A 37 -2.35 -5.15 -4.23
C SER A 37 -1.17 -6.04 -4.60
N GLY A 38 -0.01 -5.73 -4.02
CA GLY A 38 1.20 -6.54 -4.13
C GLY A 38 1.24 -7.74 -3.18
N MET A 39 0.18 -7.92 -2.39
CA MET A 39 0.01 -8.98 -1.39
C MET A 39 1.11 -9.00 -0.31
N ALA A 40 1.80 -7.88 -0.06
CA ALA A 40 2.74 -7.76 1.05
C ALA A 40 2.04 -7.49 2.39
N PRO A 41 2.69 -7.80 3.52
CA PRO A 41 2.24 -7.30 4.82
C PRO A 41 2.26 -5.77 4.87
N GLY A 42 1.24 -5.15 5.47
CA GLY A 42 1.15 -3.70 5.66
C GLY A 42 0.05 -3.07 4.80
N ALA A 43 0.36 -1.99 4.08
CA ALA A 43 -0.61 -1.23 3.27
C ALA A 43 -1.39 -2.12 2.28
N ASP A 44 -0.72 -3.11 1.67
CA ASP A 44 -1.33 -4.10 0.78
C ASP A 44 -2.40 -4.94 1.49
N THR A 45 -2.18 -5.36 2.74
CA THR A 45 -3.17 -6.07 3.58
C THR A 45 -4.40 -5.21 3.80
N LEU A 46 -4.20 -3.93 4.13
CA LEU A 46 -5.30 -3.01 4.38
C LEU A 46 -6.09 -2.72 3.09
N GLY A 47 -5.41 -2.58 1.95
CA GLY A 47 -6.07 -2.45 0.64
C GLY A 47 -6.96 -3.66 0.30
N VAL A 48 -6.49 -4.88 0.59
CA VAL A 48 -7.30 -6.10 0.41
C VAL A 48 -8.53 -6.10 1.31
N GLN A 49 -8.38 -5.71 2.58
CA GLN A 49 -9.51 -5.59 3.52
C GLN A 49 -10.52 -4.54 3.05
N PHE A 50 -10.04 -3.38 2.61
CA PHE A 50 -10.88 -2.30 2.08
C PHE A 50 -11.69 -2.77 0.87
N ALA A 51 -11.03 -3.44 -0.09
CA ALA A 51 -11.69 -4.01 -1.26
C ALA A 51 -12.82 -4.97 -0.87
N GLY A 52 -12.55 -5.87 0.09
CA GLY A 52 -13.55 -6.81 0.58
C GLY A 52 -14.70 -6.14 1.33
N SER A 53 -14.45 -5.06 2.06
CA SER A 53 -15.47 -4.35 2.84
C SER A 53 -16.51 -3.61 1.98
N LEU A 54 -16.13 -3.22 0.76
CA LEU A 54 -16.98 -2.50 -0.21
C LEU A 54 -17.32 -3.32 -1.45
N ASP A 55 -17.01 -4.61 -1.47
CA ASP A 55 -17.18 -5.52 -2.62
C ASP A 55 -16.54 -4.97 -3.92
N LEU A 56 -15.40 -4.30 -3.79
CA LEU A 56 -14.65 -3.79 -4.94
C LEU A 56 -13.82 -4.90 -5.59
N PRO A 57 -13.70 -4.91 -6.93
CA PRO A 57 -12.81 -5.83 -7.62
C PRO A 57 -11.37 -5.69 -7.11
N LEU A 58 -10.69 -6.81 -6.89
CA LEU A 58 -9.32 -6.86 -6.40
C LEU A 58 -8.42 -7.56 -7.43
N HIS A 59 -7.35 -6.89 -7.86
CA HIS A 59 -6.30 -7.48 -8.69
C HIS A 59 -5.02 -7.67 -7.87
N LYS A 60 -4.48 -8.89 -7.89
CA LYS A 60 -3.37 -9.30 -7.03
C LYS A 60 -2.11 -9.51 -7.85
N PHE A 61 -1.01 -8.94 -7.38
CA PHE A 61 0.33 -9.13 -7.94
C PHE A 61 1.25 -9.68 -6.84
N PRO A 62 1.19 -10.99 -6.51
CA PRO A 62 2.13 -11.57 -5.56
C PRO A 62 3.55 -11.57 -6.16
N ALA A 63 4.57 -11.32 -5.32
CA ALA A 63 5.96 -11.40 -5.75
C ALA A 63 6.41 -12.87 -5.91
N ASP A 64 7.01 -13.18 -7.06
CA ASP A 64 7.59 -14.51 -7.37
C ASP A 64 8.97 -14.68 -6.73
N TRP A 65 9.00 -14.89 -5.42
CA TRP A 65 10.25 -15.07 -4.67
C TRP A 65 10.99 -16.35 -5.05
N ASP A 66 10.27 -17.40 -5.45
CA ASP A 66 10.86 -18.69 -5.82
C ASP A 66 11.60 -18.61 -7.16
N GLY A 67 11.06 -17.88 -8.15
CA GLY A 67 11.65 -17.71 -9.46
C GLY A 67 12.68 -16.57 -9.56
N LEU A 68 12.39 -15.41 -8.96
CA LEU A 68 13.18 -14.18 -9.16
C LEU A 68 14.04 -13.79 -7.95
N GLY A 69 13.90 -14.47 -6.82
CA GLY A 69 14.60 -14.13 -5.58
C GLY A 69 14.45 -12.66 -5.23
N LYS A 70 15.56 -11.96 -4.99
CA LYS A 70 15.56 -10.53 -4.62
C LYS A 70 14.93 -9.61 -5.69
N GLY A 71 14.86 -10.05 -6.95
CA GLY A 71 14.22 -9.29 -8.03
C GLY A 71 12.69 -9.33 -8.01
N ALA A 72 12.08 -10.22 -7.21
CA ALA A 72 10.64 -10.46 -7.21
C ALA A 72 9.84 -9.22 -6.80
N GLY A 73 10.26 -8.52 -5.74
CA GLY A 73 9.63 -7.29 -5.26
C GLY A 73 9.63 -6.18 -6.32
N PRO A 74 10.80 -5.77 -6.86
CA PRO A 74 10.89 -4.77 -7.92
C PRO A 74 10.11 -5.16 -9.19
N ALA A 75 10.13 -6.42 -9.60
CA ALA A 75 9.36 -6.89 -10.77
C ALA A 75 7.85 -6.74 -10.53
N ARG A 76 7.37 -7.15 -9.35
CA ARG A 76 5.98 -6.98 -8.93
C ARG A 76 5.58 -5.50 -8.88
N ASN A 77 6.43 -4.62 -8.35
CA ASN A 77 6.16 -3.18 -8.32
C ASN A 77 6.02 -2.60 -9.72
N GLN A 78 6.86 -3.07 -10.66
CA GLN A 78 6.77 -2.67 -12.06
C GLN A 78 5.43 -3.08 -12.69
N GLN A 79 4.98 -4.31 -12.46
CA GLN A 79 3.70 -4.80 -12.96
C GLN A 79 2.52 -4.00 -12.41
N MET A 80 2.53 -3.66 -11.12
CA MET A 80 1.49 -2.82 -10.52
C MET A 80 1.47 -1.41 -11.10
N ALA A 81 2.65 -0.79 -11.28
CA ALA A 81 2.76 0.55 -11.85
C ALA A 81 2.38 0.60 -13.34
N GLU A 82 2.44 -0.51 -14.06
CA GLU A 82 1.96 -0.63 -15.44
C GLU A 82 0.44 -0.82 -15.53
N PHE A 83 -0.17 -1.33 -14.47
CA PHE A 83 -1.59 -1.69 -14.45
C PHE A 83 -2.49 -0.62 -13.84
N ALA A 84 -1.98 0.13 -12.85
CA ALA A 84 -2.76 1.09 -12.08
C ALA A 84 -2.70 2.53 -12.64
N ASP A 85 -3.73 3.32 -12.35
CA ASP A 85 -3.81 4.75 -12.69
C ASP A 85 -3.43 5.67 -11.51
N VAL A 86 -3.58 5.16 -10.28
CA VAL A 86 -3.37 5.90 -9.02
C VAL A 86 -2.55 5.04 -8.06
N LEU A 87 -1.58 5.65 -7.37
CA LEU A 87 -0.85 5.06 -6.26
C LEU A 87 -1.18 5.80 -4.96
N VAL A 88 -1.67 5.04 -3.98
CA VAL A 88 -1.73 5.46 -2.57
C VAL A 88 -0.61 4.75 -1.82
N ALA A 89 0.33 5.50 -1.26
CA ALA A 89 1.49 4.96 -0.56
C ALA A 89 1.61 5.53 0.86
N PHE A 90 1.89 4.67 1.84
CA PHE A 90 2.26 5.05 3.20
C PHE A 90 3.75 4.82 3.35
N TRP A 91 4.50 5.89 3.61
CA TRP A 91 5.96 5.84 3.57
C TRP A 91 6.60 6.48 4.79
N ASP A 92 7.52 5.74 5.41
CA ASP A 92 8.36 6.16 6.53
C ASP A 92 9.57 7.01 6.13
N GLY A 93 9.78 7.24 4.84
CA GLY A 93 10.98 7.89 4.33
C GLY A 93 12.19 6.95 4.19
N TYR A 94 12.10 5.70 4.67
CA TYR A 94 13.22 4.76 4.72
C TYR A 94 13.00 3.48 3.90
N SER A 95 11.76 3.00 3.78
CA SER A 95 11.40 1.77 3.06
C SER A 95 11.84 1.84 1.60
N ASN A 96 12.86 1.06 1.25
CA ASN A 96 13.37 0.96 -0.12
C ASN A 96 12.30 0.43 -1.09
N GLY A 97 11.44 -0.48 -0.62
CA GLY A 97 10.36 -1.05 -1.44
C GLY A 97 9.28 -0.03 -1.78
N THR A 98 8.88 0.79 -0.80
CA THR A 98 7.91 1.87 -1.01
C THR A 98 8.51 2.97 -1.89
N ARG A 99 9.78 3.33 -1.67
CA ARG A 99 10.51 4.27 -2.54
C ARG A 99 10.55 3.77 -3.99
N ASP A 100 10.91 2.51 -4.23
CA ASP A 100 10.91 1.91 -5.58
C ASP A 100 9.53 1.98 -6.24
N MET A 101 8.45 1.70 -5.50
CA MET A 101 7.09 1.80 -6.03
C MET A 101 6.72 3.25 -6.40
N ILE A 102 7.03 4.23 -5.54
CA ILE A 102 6.78 5.65 -5.80
C ILE A 102 7.54 6.11 -7.06
N GLU A 103 8.82 5.75 -7.19
CA GLU A 103 9.63 6.12 -8.35
C GLU A 103 9.08 5.54 -9.66
N ARG A 104 8.60 4.29 -9.64
CA ARG A 104 7.97 3.66 -10.82
C ARG A 104 6.66 4.31 -11.18
N ALA A 105 5.82 4.60 -10.20
CA ALA A 105 4.54 5.27 -10.40
C ALA A 105 4.75 6.68 -10.97
N LEU A 106 5.71 7.44 -10.45
CA LEU A 106 6.10 8.75 -11.01
C LEU A 106 6.56 8.64 -12.47
N LYS A 107 7.43 7.67 -12.79
CA LYS A 107 7.90 7.44 -14.17
C LYS A 107 6.78 7.05 -15.14
N ARG A 108 5.73 6.41 -14.64
CA ARG A 108 4.55 5.98 -15.41
C ARG A 108 3.45 7.04 -15.45
N GLY A 109 3.58 8.13 -14.71
CA GLY A 109 2.62 9.23 -14.69
C GLY A 109 1.34 8.91 -13.90
N LEU A 110 1.42 8.02 -12.91
CA LEU A 110 0.30 7.75 -12.01
C LEU A 110 0.01 8.98 -11.14
N GLU A 111 -1.25 9.15 -10.78
CA GLU A 111 -1.64 10.08 -9.71
C GLU A 111 -1.08 9.55 -8.38
N LEU A 112 -0.33 10.40 -7.66
CA LEU A 112 0.40 10.00 -6.45
C LEU A 112 -0.21 10.63 -5.20
N HIS A 113 -0.58 9.78 -4.24
CA HIS A 113 -0.99 10.17 -2.90
C HIS A 113 -0.05 9.49 -1.90
N VAL A 114 0.94 10.25 -1.39
CA VAL A 114 1.96 9.72 -0.47
C VAL A 114 1.74 10.32 0.91
N TYR A 115 1.47 9.44 1.88
CA TYR A 115 1.25 9.81 3.27
C TYR A 115 2.49 9.44 4.10
N PRO A 116 3.05 10.39 4.86
CA PRO A 116 4.12 10.06 5.80
C PRO A 116 3.60 9.08 6.85
N TYR A 117 4.45 8.13 7.22
CA TYR A 117 4.17 7.12 8.23
C TYR A 117 5.34 7.06 9.22
N GLU A 118 5.14 7.52 10.45
CA GLU A 118 6.15 7.33 11.49
C GLU A 118 5.99 5.93 12.09
N PRO A 119 7.03 5.07 12.05
CA PRO A 119 7.01 3.81 12.77
C PRO A 119 6.80 4.06 14.26
N ALA A 120 6.03 3.20 14.92
CA ALA A 120 5.66 3.37 16.34
C ALA A 120 6.86 3.44 17.32
N GLU A 121 8.09 3.15 16.87
CA GLU A 121 9.30 3.07 17.69
C GLU A 121 10.05 4.41 17.84
N GLU A 122 9.70 5.47 17.10
CA GLU A 122 10.37 6.79 17.19
C GLU A 122 9.51 7.91 17.82
N ARG A 123 8.58 7.55 18.71
CA ARG A 123 7.98 8.55 19.62
C ARG A 123 8.85 8.68 20.87
N PHE A 124 9.84 9.58 20.80
CA PHE A 124 10.68 9.97 21.95
C PHE A 124 9.88 10.69 23.05
#